data_AF-A0A528TG15-F1
#
_entry.id   AF-A0A528TG15-F1
#
_cell.length_a   1.000
_cell.length_b   1.000
_cell.length_c   1.000
_cell.angle_alpha   90.00
_cell.angle_beta   90.00
_cell.angle_gamma   90.00
#
_symmetry.space_group_name_H-M   'P 1'
#
loop_
_entity.id
_entity.type
_entity.pdbx_description
1 polymer ?
#
loop_
_entity_poly.entity_id
_entity_poly.type
_entity_poly.pdbx_seq_one_letter_code
_entity_poly.pdbx_strand_id
1 'polypeptide(L)'
;VVDGQVGLLFVDGVYTRTLAAGVHAFWNVGRMVQVKVVDLKRQSLDVAGQEVLTKDRVTIRVNIAVEYRVVDPVTAVSTVKDFSEALYRALQY
;
A
#
# COMPACT_ATOMS: atom_id res chain seq x y z
N VAL A 1 -1.32 -15.40 -7.14
CA VAL A 1 -0.75 -14.05 -7.37
C VAL A 1 -0.85 -13.77 -8.86
N VAL A 2 -1.46 -12.66 -9.26
CA VAL A 2 -1.60 -12.33 -10.70
C VAL A 2 -0.38 -11.55 -11.20
N ASP A 3 -0.27 -11.38 -12.51
CA ASP A 3 0.82 -10.64 -13.13
C ASP A 3 0.86 -9.16 -12.71
N GLY A 4 2.07 -8.67 -12.41
CA GLY A 4 2.34 -7.35 -11.85
C GLY A 4 1.97 -7.18 -10.38
N GLN A 5 1.62 -8.26 -9.69
CA GLN A 5 1.48 -8.31 -8.24
C GLN A 5 2.51 -9.26 -7.64
N VAL A 6 2.75 -9.09 -6.34
CA VAL A 6 3.55 -10.01 -5.53
C VAL A 6 2.78 -10.42 -4.29
N GLY A 7 2.95 -11.67 -3.87
CA GLY A 7 2.41 -12.16 -2.60
C GLY A 7 3.50 -12.19 -1.54
N LEU A 8 3.30 -11.56 -0.40
CA LEU A 8 4.20 -11.67 0.75
C LEU A 8 3.66 -12.75 1.69
N LEU A 9 4.41 -13.84 1.81
CA LEU A 9 4.07 -14.95 2.70
C LEU A 9 4.57 -14.66 4.11
N PHE A 10 3.65 -14.75 5.07
CA PHE A 10 3.91 -14.74 6.49
C PHE A 10 3.49 -16.09 7.09
N VAL A 11 4.36 -16.68 7.90
CA VAL A 11 4.07 -17.89 8.67
C VAL A 11 4.27 -17.54 10.14
N ASP A 12 3.22 -17.72 10.94
CA ASP A 12 3.19 -17.35 12.36
C ASP A 12 3.62 -15.89 12.60
N GLY A 13 3.22 -14.99 11.69
CA GLY A 13 3.53 -13.57 11.73
C GLY A 13 4.92 -13.20 11.20
N VAL A 14 5.78 -14.17 10.87
CA VAL A 14 7.13 -13.94 10.37
C VAL A 14 7.14 -13.93 8.84
N TYR A 15 7.69 -12.86 8.26
CA TYR A 15 7.92 -12.79 6.82
C TYR A 15 8.85 -13.92 6.38
N THR A 16 8.37 -14.76 5.45
CA THR A 16 9.10 -15.96 5.00
C THR A 16 9.62 -15.82 3.58
N ARG A 17 8.79 -15.36 2.63
CA ARG A 17 9.18 -15.22 1.22
C ARG A 17 8.25 -14.29 0.42
N THR A 18 8.79 -13.70 -0.66
CA THR A 18 8.00 -13.10 -1.73
C THR A 18 7.62 -14.15 -2.77
N LEU A 19 6.35 -14.16 -3.17
CA LEU A 19 5.75 -15.04 -4.15
C LEU A 19 5.58 -14.26 -5.46
N ALA A 20 6.19 -14.76 -6.53
CA ALA A 20 5.96 -14.25 -7.88
C ALA A 20 4.53 -14.59 -8.37
N ALA A 21 4.15 -14.00 -9.51
CA ALA A 21 2.91 -14.34 -10.20
C ALA A 21 2.81 -15.87 -10.44
N GLY A 22 1.64 -16.43 -10.18
CA GLY A 22 1.40 -17.88 -10.22
C GLY A 22 0.46 -18.38 -9.13
N VAL A 23 0.18 -19.68 -9.19
CA VAL A 23 -0.62 -20.42 -8.20
C VAL A 23 0.30 -20.95 -7.11
N HIS A 24 -0.04 -20.69 -5.86
CA HIS A 24 0.72 -21.14 -4.70
C HIS A 24 -0.23 -21.85 -3.72
N ALA A 25 0.19 -23.00 -3.22
CA ALA A 25 -0.55 -23.78 -2.23
C ALA A 25 0.26 -23.93 -0.94
N PHE A 26 -0.43 -23.87 0.20
CA PHE A 26 0.18 -23.95 1.52
C PHE A 26 -0.66 -24.85 2.42
N TRP A 27 0.00 -25.70 3.21
CA TRP A 27 -0.65 -26.45 4.28
C TRP A 27 -0.62 -25.62 5.55
N ASN A 28 -1.78 -25.44 6.18
CA ASN A 28 -1.96 -24.63 7.40
C ASN A 28 -2.14 -25.48 8.66
N VAL A 29 -1.72 -26.75 8.64
CA VAL A 29 -1.86 -27.65 9.80
C VAL A 29 -0.92 -27.18 10.90
N GLY A 30 -1.50 -26.63 11.98
CA GLY A 30 -0.77 -26.17 13.15
C GLY A 30 0.03 -24.87 12.98
N ARG A 31 -0.14 -24.14 11.87
CA ARG A 31 0.56 -22.87 11.62
C ARG A 31 -0.37 -21.83 11.00
N MET A 32 -0.19 -20.57 11.38
CA MET A 32 -0.91 -19.45 10.79
C MET A 32 -0.20 -19.03 9.50
N VAL A 33 -0.81 -19.33 8.35
CA VAL A 33 -0.31 -18.91 7.04
C VAL A 33 -1.10 -17.71 6.55
N GLN A 34 -0.42 -16.61 6.26
CA GLN A 34 -1.01 -15.40 5.71
C GLN A 34 -0.27 -14.96 4.45
N VAL A 35 -1.01 -14.57 3.42
CA VAL A 35 -0.44 -14.00 2.19
C VAL A 35 -1.00 -12.60 2.02
N LYS A 36 -0.14 -11.60 2.02
CA LYS A 36 -0.52 -10.21 1.70
C LYS A 36 -0.13 -9.92 0.25
N VAL A 37 -1.13 -9.63 -0.59
CA VAL A 37 -0.88 -9.33 -2.01
C VAL A 37 -0.69 -7.83 -2.20
N VAL A 38 0.35 -7.45 -2.93
CA VAL A 38 0.69 -6.06 -3.21
C VAL A 38 0.80 -5.87 -4.72
N ASP A 39 0.18 -4.79 -5.22
CA ASP A 39 0.30 -4.40 -6.61
C ASP A 39 1.56 -3.55 -6.83
N LEU A 40 2.33 -3.87 -7.86
CA LEU A 40 3.56 -3.16 -8.22
C LEU A 40 3.34 -2.18 -9.38
N LYS A 41 2.16 -2.19 -9.99
CA LYS A 41 1.79 -1.27 -11.06
C LYS A 41 1.58 0.14 -10.50
N ARG A 42 1.53 1.11 -11.40
CA ARG A 42 1.20 2.49 -11.02
C ARG A 42 -0.25 2.54 -10.56
N GLN A 43 -0.49 3.27 -9.48
CA GLN A 43 -1.77 3.47 -8.83
C GLN A 43 -2.00 4.97 -8.69
N SER A 44 -3.23 5.41 -8.93
CA SER A 44 -3.64 6.78 -8.72
C SER A 44 -4.31 6.92 -7.35
N LEU A 45 -4.03 8.02 -6.65
CA LEU A 45 -4.60 8.38 -5.37
C LEU A 45 -5.04 9.85 -5.44
N ASP A 46 -6.34 10.08 -5.27
CA ASP A 46 -6.91 11.42 -5.26
C ASP A 46 -7.23 11.86 -3.83
N VAL A 47 -6.74 13.03 -3.45
CA VAL A 47 -7.03 13.71 -2.18
C VAL A 47 -7.82 14.96 -2.49
N ALA A 48 -9.14 14.87 -2.31
CA ALA A 48 -10.06 15.95 -2.65
C ALA A 48 -10.32 16.88 -1.46
N GLY A 49 -10.49 18.17 -1.76
CA GLY A 49 -11.12 19.13 -0.87
C GLY A 49 -10.30 19.61 0.32
N GLN A 50 -9.01 19.85 0.13
CA GLN A 50 -8.22 20.55 1.14
C GLN A 50 -8.48 22.05 1.04
N GLU A 51 -8.84 22.67 2.17
CA GLU A 51 -8.96 24.12 2.28
C GLU A 51 -7.65 24.68 2.84
N VAL A 52 -6.97 25.49 2.03
CA VAL A 52 -5.70 26.11 2.39
C VAL A 52 -5.93 27.61 2.50
N LEU A 53 -5.57 28.19 3.65
CA LEU A 53 -5.56 29.62 3.84
C LEU A 53 -4.25 30.20 3.31
N THR A 54 -4.35 31.06 2.32
CA THR A 54 -3.19 31.77 1.78
C THR A 54 -2.76 32.92 2.69
N LYS A 55 -1.57 33.47 2.44
CA LYS A 55 -0.98 34.55 3.25
C LYS A 55 -1.82 35.83 3.26
N ASP A 56 -2.59 36.07 2.20
CA ASP A 56 -3.54 37.16 2.03
C ASP A 56 -4.92 36.88 2.64
N ARG A 57 -5.07 35.79 3.40
CA ARG A 57 -6.30 35.35 4.08
C ARG A 57 -7.44 34.98 3.13
N VAL A 58 -7.10 34.46 1.95
CA VAL A 58 -8.07 33.88 1.02
C VAL A 58 -8.07 32.37 1.18
N THR A 59 -9.25 31.78 1.32
CA THR A 59 -9.39 30.31 1.38
C THR A 59 -9.45 29.76 -0.03
N ILE A 60 -8.53 28.86 -0.37
CA ILE A 60 -8.51 28.15 -1.66
C ILE A 60 -8.83 26.69 -1.39
N ARG A 61 -9.70 26.09 -2.21
CA ARG A 61 -9.94 24.66 -2.23
C ARG A 61 -9.04 24.01 -3.28
N VAL A 62 -8.18 23.09 -2.86
CA VAL A 62 -7.30 22.33 -3.75
C VAL A 62 -7.68 20.86 -3.78
N ASN A 63 -7.47 20.24 -4.94
CA ASN A 63 -7.54 18.79 -5.13
C ASN A 63 -6.15 18.33 -5.58
N ILE A 64 -5.66 17.26 -4.96
CA ILE A 64 -4.34 16.69 -5.27
C ILE A 64 -4.56 15.33 -5.90
N ALA A 65 -3.96 15.09 -7.06
CA ALA A 65 -3.89 13.78 -7.69
C ALA A 65 -2.44 13.30 -7.67
N VAL A 66 -2.21 12.09 -7.15
CA VAL A 66 -0.88 11.49 -7.02
C VAL A 66 -0.85 10.14 -7.73
N GLU A 67 0.18 9.93 -8.53
CA GLU A 67 0.50 8.60 -9.03
C GLU A 67 1.69 8.04 -8.26
N TYR A 68 1.54 6.82 -7.74
CA TYR A 68 2.61 6.12 -7.05
C TYR A 68 2.70 4.66 -7.50
N ARG A 69 3.81 4.01 -7.19
CA ARG A 69 3.95 2.56 -7.33
C ARG A 69 4.75 2.02 -6.15
N VAL A 70 4.43 0.81 -5.71
CA VAL A 70 5.21 0.16 -4.67
C VAL A 70 6.53 -0.35 -5.27
N VAL A 71 7.65 0.12 -4.72
CA VAL A 71 9.00 -0.30 -5.16
C VAL A 71 9.54 -1.42 -4.26
N ASP A 72 9.35 -1.29 -2.95
CA ASP A 72 9.66 -2.33 -1.97
C ASP A 72 8.38 -2.78 -1.24
N PRO A 73 7.80 -3.92 -1.65
CA PRO A 73 6.57 -4.42 -1.07
C PRO A 73 6.75 -4.91 0.38
N VAL A 74 7.96 -5.41 0.73
CA VAL A 74 8.23 -5.91 2.09
C VAL A 74 8.19 -4.74 3.05
N THR A 75 8.93 -3.67 2.77
CA THR A 75 8.93 -2.46 3.59
C THR A 75 7.56 -1.81 3.64
N ALA A 76 6.83 -1.73 2.51
CA ALA A 76 5.49 -1.14 2.47
C ALA A 76 4.52 -1.84 3.42
N VAL A 77 4.60 -3.16 3.53
CA VAL A 77 3.69 -3.97 4.35
C VAL A 77 4.16 -4.16 5.79
N SER A 78 5.46 -4.05 6.07
CA SER A 78 6.01 -4.25 7.41
C SER A 78 6.08 -2.97 8.24
N THR A 79 6.24 -1.81 7.60
CA THR A 79 6.50 -0.54 8.28
C THR A 79 5.21 0.11 8.80
N VAL A 80 4.12 -0.07 8.07
CA VAL A 80 2.82 0.53 8.38
C VAL A 80 1.72 -0.50 8.16
N LYS A 81 0.61 -0.34 8.89
CA LYS A 81 -0.54 -1.25 8.80
C LYS A 81 -1.17 -1.24 7.40
N ASP A 82 -1.35 -0.05 6.85
CA ASP A 82 -1.86 0.20 5.49
C ASP A 82 -1.04 1.35 4.88
N PHE A 83 -0.23 1.04 3.87
CA PHE A 83 0.64 2.03 3.24
C PHE A 83 -0.12 3.02 2.35
N SER A 84 -1.24 2.59 1.77
CA SER A 84 -2.09 3.45 0.94
C SER A 84 -2.76 4.50 1.81
N GLU A 85 -3.29 4.09 2.98
CA GLU A 85 -3.86 5.00 3.97
C GLU A 85 -2.80 5.94 4.56
N ALA A 86 -1.61 5.41 4.88
CA ALA A 86 -0.51 6.23 5.38
C ALA A 86 -0.08 7.30 4.36
N LEU A 87 0.01 6.94 3.07
CA LEU A 87 0.31 7.89 1.99
C LEU A 87 -0.81 8.93 1.83
N TYR A 88 -2.08 8.51 1.86
CA TYR A 88 -3.23 9.42 1.81
C TYR A 88 -3.18 10.45 2.93
N ARG A 89 -2.93 10.00 4.17
CA ARG A 89 -2.81 10.90 5.33
C ARG A 89 -1.63 11.84 5.20
N ALA A 90 -0.48 11.36 4.73
CA ALA A 90 0.70 12.19 4.53
C ALA A 90 0.47 13.33 3.51
N LEU A 91 -0.41 13.10 2.52
CA LEU A 91 -0.80 14.12 1.54
C LEU A 91 -1.85 15.10 2.07
N GLN A 92 -2.54 14.77 3.17
CA GLN A 92 -3.59 15.60 3.76
C GLN A 92 -3.06 16.76 4.61
N TYR A 93 -1.80 16.70 5.05
CA TYR A 93 -1.17 17.66 5.96
C TYR A 93 -0.19 18.59 5.25
#